data_AF-A0A2X3K131-F1
#
_entry.id   AF-A0A2X3K131-F1
#
_cell.length_a   1.000
_cell.length_b   1.000
_cell.length_c   1.000
_cell.angle_alpha   90.00
_cell.angle_beta   90.00
_cell.angle_gamma   90.00
#
_symmetry.space_group_name_H-M   'P 1'
#
loop_
_entity.id
_entity.type
_entity.pdbx_description
1 polymer ?
#
loop_
_entity_poly.entity_id
_entity_poly.type
_entity_poly.pdbx_seq_one_letter_code
_entity_poly.pdbx_strand_id
1 'polypeptide(L)'
;MYVWGWAPGEEAFLVDKIIIMGRPDEEETLLRVDAAINKKYCHADGTEMTISRVCWDTGGIDGEIVYQRSKKHGVFRVLPVKGASVYGKPVITMPKTRNQRGVYLCEVGRTPQKKFSMPV
;
A
#
# COMPACT_ATOMS: atom_id res chain seq x y z
N MET A 1 2.63 -4.93 -8.07
CA MET A 1 2.97 -4.57 -6.68
C MET A 1 4.49 -4.46 -6.56
N TYR A 2 4.98 -3.34 -6.03
CA TYR A 2 6.40 -3.15 -5.74
C TYR A 2 6.61 -3.26 -4.23
N VAL A 3 7.62 -4.00 -3.80
CA VAL A 3 7.93 -4.19 -2.38
C VAL A 3 9.27 -3.54 -2.09
N TRP A 4 9.24 -2.57 -1.17
CA TRP A 4 10.41 -1.80 -0.76
C TRP A 4 10.80 -2.20 0.65
N GLY A 5 12.09 -2.47 0.85
CA GLY A 5 12.71 -2.62 2.16
C GLY A 5 13.40 -1.32 2.56
N TRP A 6 13.37 -1.02 3.85
CA TRP A 6 14.01 0.16 4.43
C TRP A 6 15.11 -0.28 5.38
N ALA A 7 16.28 0.35 5.26
CA ALA A 7 17.43 0.15 6.15
C ALA A 7 17.73 1.45 6.92
N PRO A 8 18.58 1.38 7.97
CA PRO A 8 19.04 2.58 8.68
C PRO A 8 19.58 3.65 7.73
N GLY A 9 19.32 4.92 8.02
CA GLY A 9 19.71 6.04 7.14
C GLY A 9 18.73 6.36 6.01
N GLU A 10 17.48 5.87 6.08
CA GLU A 10 16.44 6.08 5.06
C GLU A 10 16.81 5.50 3.69
N GLU A 11 17.67 4.48 3.68
CA GLU A 11 18.00 3.76 2.46
C GLU A 11 16.85 2.82 2.08
N ALA A 12 16.43 2.91 0.82
CA ALA A 12 15.33 2.12 0.28
C ALA A 12 15.85 1.18 -0.80
N PHE A 13 15.50 -0.10 -0.67
CA PHE A 13 15.88 -1.14 -1.62
C PHE A 13 14.61 -1.75 -2.22
N LEU A 14 14.60 -1.93 -3.55
CA LEU A 14 13.54 -2.69 -4.19
C LEU A 14 13.79 -4.18 -3.91
N VAL A 15 12.95 -4.77 -3.07
CA VAL A 15 13.08 -6.17 -2.63
C VAL A 15 12.40 -7.11 -3.63
N ASP A 16 11.23 -6.72 -4.13
CA ASP A 16 10.45 -7.56 -5.05
C ASP A 16 9.55 -6.73 -5.97
N LYS A 17 9.26 -7.29 -7.14
CA LYS A 17 8.30 -6.77 -8.11
C LYS A 17 7.36 -7.90 -8.52
N ILE A 18 6.15 -7.85 -8.00
CA ILE A 18 5.12 -8.86 -8.25
C ILE A 18 4.15 -8.32 -9.31
N ILE A 19 4.00 -9.04 -10.42
CA ILE A 19 3.02 -8.73 -11.47
C ILE A 19 1.90 -9.75 -11.35
N ILE A 20 0.68 -9.26 -11.15
CA ILE A 20 -0.53 -10.10 -11.04
C ILE A 20 -1.37 -9.80 -12.27
N MET A 21 -1.53 -10.81 -13.12
CA MET A 21 -2.33 -10.74 -14.33
C MET A 21 -3.78 -11.11 -14.01
N GLY A 22 -4.72 -10.45 -14.68
CA GLY A 22 -6.16 -10.66 -14.53
C GLY A 22 -6.93 -9.35 -14.43
N ARG A 23 -8.25 -9.43 -14.29
CA ARG A 23 -9.06 -8.23 -14.08
C ARG A 23 -9.10 -7.84 -12.61
N PRO A 24 -9.05 -6.54 -12.28
CA PRO A 24 -8.99 -6.09 -10.88
C PRO A 24 -10.29 -6.27 -10.10
N ASP A 25 -11.41 -6.56 -10.78
CA ASP A 25 -12.73 -6.84 -10.23
C ASP A 25 -13.02 -8.34 -10.06
N GLU A 26 -12.16 -9.22 -10.56
CA GLU A 26 -12.29 -10.67 -10.40
C GLU A 26 -11.73 -11.14 -9.05
N GLU A 27 -12.54 -11.90 -8.31
CA GLU A 27 -12.14 -12.43 -6.99
C GLU A 27 -10.89 -13.32 -7.09
N GLU A 28 -10.72 -14.09 -8.17
CA GLU A 28 -9.52 -14.90 -8.40
C GLU A 28 -8.24 -14.05 -8.46
N THR A 29 -8.29 -12.93 -9.20
CA THR A 29 -7.19 -11.96 -9.27
C THR A 29 -6.93 -11.35 -7.90
N LEU A 30 -7.98 -11.00 -7.17
CA LEU A 30 -7.85 -10.42 -5.84
C LEU A 30 -7.30 -11.41 -4.81
N LEU A 31 -7.60 -12.70 -4.91
CA LEU A 31 -7.00 -13.74 -4.07
C LEU A 31 -5.49 -13.86 -4.31
N ARG A 32 -5.03 -13.70 -5.55
CA ARG A 32 -3.59 -13.62 -5.85
C ARG A 32 -2.95 -12.37 -5.24
N VAL A 33 -3.67 -11.24 -5.23
CA VAL A 33 -3.21 -10.02 -4.53
C VAL A 33 -3.13 -10.26 -3.03
N ASP A 34 -4.13 -10.91 -2.44
CA ASP A 34 -4.13 -11.26 -1.02
C ASP A 34 -2.95 -12.15 -0.65
N ALA A 35 -2.61 -13.12 -1.50
CA ALA A 35 -1.42 -13.95 -1.33
C ALA A 35 -0.13 -13.11 -1.40
N ALA A 36 -0.04 -12.17 -2.34
CA ALA A 36 1.11 -11.28 -2.46
C ALA A 36 1.28 -10.35 -1.24
N ILE A 37 0.18 -9.82 -0.70
CA ILE A 37 0.18 -8.99 0.53
C ILE A 37 0.67 -9.78 1.74
N ASN A 38 0.34 -11.07 1.81
CA ASN A 38 0.72 -11.96 2.91
C ASN A 38 2.04 -12.72 2.66
N LYS A 39 2.74 -12.42 1.57
CA LYS A 39 4.04 -13.01 1.28
C LYS A 39 5.03 -12.69 2.39
N LYS A 40 5.77 -13.70 2.81
CA LYS A 40 6.90 -13.59 3.74
C LYS A 40 8.21 -13.58 2.97
N TYR A 41 9.20 -12.89 3.51
CA TYR A 41 10.55 -12.80 2.98
C TYR A 41 11.52 -13.31 4.04
N CYS A 42 12.43 -14.21 3.67
CA CYS A 42 13.49 -14.63 4.58
C CYS A 42 14.70 -13.71 4.37
N HIS A 43 15.18 -13.11 5.46
CA HIS A 43 16.45 -12.42 5.47
C HIS A 43 17.61 -13.42 5.53
N ALA A 44 18.81 -12.99 5.15
CA ALA A 44 19.99 -13.86 5.05
C ALA A 44 20.41 -14.47 6.40
N ASP A 45 20.02 -13.85 7.51
CA ASP A 45 20.21 -14.31 8.88
C ASP A 45 19.16 -15.36 9.33
N GLY A 46 18.19 -15.68 8.47
CA GLY A 46 17.08 -16.60 8.79
C GLY A 46 15.84 -15.93 9.37
N THR A 47 15.84 -14.61 9.59
CA THR A 47 14.68 -13.88 10.11
C THR A 47 13.55 -13.82 9.05
N GLU A 48 12.34 -14.25 9.41
CA GLU A 48 11.16 -14.03 8.58
C GLU A 48 10.66 -12.59 8.71
N MET A 49 10.59 -11.88 7.60
CA MET A 49 10.01 -10.55 7.45
C MET A 49 8.68 -10.62 6.71
N THR A 50 7.76 -9.73 7.08
CA THR A 50 6.46 -9.58 6.41
C THR A 50 6.30 -8.17 5.86
N ILE A 51 5.35 -8.00 4.93
CA ILE A 51 5.01 -6.67 4.43
C ILE A 51 4.22 -5.93 5.51
N SER A 52 4.84 -4.89 6.08
CA SER A 52 4.28 -4.09 7.17
C SER A 52 3.08 -3.24 6.73
N ARG A 53 3.23 -2.54 5.59
CA ARG A 53 2.19 -1.66 5.03
C ARG A 53 2.15 -1.76 3.51
N VAL A 54 0.95 -1.65 2.96
CA VAL A 54 0.64 -1.67 1.53
C VAL A 54 -0.16 -0.43 1.20
N CYS A 55 0.33 0.35 0.25
CA CYS A 55 -0.42 1.48 -0.30
C CYS A 55 -1.07 1.04 -1.60
N TRP A 56 -2.40 1.06 -1.65
CA TRP A 56 -3.17 0.64 -2.80
C TRP A 56 -3.91 1.84 -3.39
N ASP A 57 -3.53 2.23 -4.61
CA ASP A 57 -4.14 3.36 -5.29
C ASP A 57 -5.59 3.06 -5.68
N THR A 58 -6.48 3.98 -5.31
CA THR A 58 -7.92 3.94 -5.60
C THR A 58 -8.26 4.62 -6.92
N GLY A 59 -7.32 5.32 -7.57
CA GLY A 59 -7.58 6.05 -8.81
C GLY A 59 -7.60 5.18 -10.06
N GLY A 60 -7.00 3.98 -10.02
CA GLY A 60 -6.88 3.08 -11.16
C GLY A 60 -7.94 1.97 -11.26
N ILE A 61 -8.73 1.72 -10.21
CA ILE A 61 -9.74 0.65 -10.14
C ILE A 61 -10.95 1.13 -9.31
N ASP A 62 -12.01 0.32 -9.18
CA ASP A 62 -13.09 0.63 -8.24
C ASP A 62 -12.54 0.70 -6.80
N GLY A 63 -12.62 1.89 -6.20
CA GLY A 63 -12.15 2.15 -4.85
C GLY A 63 -12.83 1.29 -3.79
N GLU A 64 -14.06 0.80 -4.05
CA GLU A 64 -14.75 -0.07 -3.11
C GLU A 64 -14.01 -1.39 -2.90
N ILE A 65 -13.41 -1.95 -3.96
CA ILE A 65 -12.60 -3.17 -3.88
C ILE A 65 -11.44 -2.95 -2.92
N VAL A 66 -10.76 -1.81 -3.05
CA VAL A 66 -9.62 -1.43 -2.19
C VAL A 66 -10.08 -1.25 -0.74
N TYR A 67 -11.23 -0.63 -0.51
CA TYR A 67 -11.78 -0.44 0.84
C TYR A 67 -12.16 -1.77 1.50
N GLN A 68 -12.74 -2.70 0.75
CA GLN A 68 -13.05 -4.04 1.25
C GLN A 68 -11.77 -4.81 1.59
N ARG A 69 -10.75 -4.75 0.74
CA ARG A 69 -9.44 -5.37 1.03
C ARG A 69 -8.70 -4.71 2.19
N SER A 70 -8.83 -3.40 2.35
CA SER A 70 -8.33 -2.67 3.52
C SER A 70 -8.94 -3.20 4.82
N LYS A 71 -10.27 -3.38 4.85
CA LYS A 71 -10.94 -3.97 6.02
C LYS A 71 -10.54 -5.43 6.25
N LYS A 72 -10.40 -6.23 5.18
CA LYS A 72 -10.04 -7.66 5.26
C LYS A 72 -8.65 -7.90 5.87
N HIS A 73 -7.64 -7.14 5.45
CA HIS A 73 -6.24 -7.33 5.89
C HIS A 73 -5.82 -6.45 7.06
N GLY A 74 -6.67 -5.51 7.46
CA GLY A 74 -6.41 -4.54 8.51
C GLY A 74 -6.25 -3.13 7.95
N VAL A 75 -7.06 -2.20 8.47
CA VAL A 75 -7.19 -0.82 7.98
C VAL A 75 -5.92 0.02 8.07
N PHE A 76 -4.93 -0.42 8.86
CA PHE A 76 -3.60 0.20 8.95
C PHE A 76 -2.52 -0.53 8.17
N ARG A 77 -2.80 -1.77 7.74
CA ARG A 77 -1.88 -2.60 6.95
C ARG A 77 -2.07 -2.35 5.46
N VAL A 78 -3.31 -2.33 4.98
CA VAL A 78 -3.64 -1.99 3.59
C VAL A 78 -4.32 -0.63 3.59
N LEU A 79 -3.61 0.38 3.10
CA LEU A 79 -4.03 1.78 3.10
C LEU A 79 -4.47 2.18 1.69
N PRO A 80 -5.76 2.51 1.51
CA PRO A 80 -6.25 3.12 0.28
C PRO A 80 -5.58 4.48 0.11
N VAL A 81 -4.96 4.73 -1.04
CA VAL A 81 -4.36 6.02 -1.37
C VAL A 81 -5.05 6.67 -2.55
N LYS A 82 -5.06 8.00 -2.57
CA LYS A 82 -5.56 8.81 -3.67
C LYS A 82 -4.65 10.00 -3.88
N GLY A 83 -4.42 10.39 -5.13
CA GLY A 83 -3.70 11.63 -5.44
C GLY A 83 -4.44 12.87 -4.91
N ALA A 84 -3.71 13.78 -4.27
CA ALA A 84 -4.25 15.06 -3.81
C ALA A 84 -4.70 15.93 -5.00
N SER A 85 -5.91 16.49 -4.90
CA SER A 85 -6.44 17.44 -5.90
C SER A 85 -5.74 18.80 -5.88
N VAL A 86 -5.05 19.14 -4.79
CA VAL A 86 -4.42 20.44 -4.55
C VAL A 86 -2.89 20.30 -4.50
N TYR A 87 -2.18 21.26 -5.09
CA TYR A 87 -0.72 21.33 -5.07
C TYR A 87 -0.19 21.79 -3.70
N GLY A 88 1.04 21.40 -3.35
CA GLY A 88 1.68 21.81 -2.10
C GLY A 88 1.25 21.04 -0.85
N LYS A 89 0.43 19.99 -0.98
CA LYS A 89 0.15 19.07 0.14
C LYS A 89 1.39 18.22 0.48
N PRO A 90 1.53 17.80 1.76
CA PRO A 90 2.57 16.86 2.17
C PRO A 90 2.59 15.61 1.30
N VAL A 91 3.75 14.94 1.21
CA VAL A 91 3.94 13.71 0.42
C VAL A 91 2.85 12.68 0.71
N ILE A 92 2.48 12.53 1.99
CA ILE A 92 1.25 11.84 2.38
C ILE A 92 0.55 12.55 3.54
N THR A 93 -0.78 12.59 3.48
CA THR A 93 -1.65 13.00 4.58
C THR A 93 -2.47 11.80 5.04
N MET A 94 -2.15 11.29 6.23
CA MET A 94 -2.97 10.28 6.92
C MET A 94 -4.18 10.97 7.58
N PRO A 95 -5.42 10.56 7.28
CA PRO A 95 -6.59 11.14 7.92
C PRO A 95 -6.67 10.72 9.40
N LYS A 96 -7.12 11.64 10.26
CA LYS A 96 -7.33 11.36 11.69
C LYS A 96 -8.52 10.45 11.96
N THR A 97 -9.51 10.47 11.06
CA THR A 97 -10.76 9.73 11.18
C THR A 97 -10.97 8.83 9.97
N ARG A 98 -11.75 7.78 10.17
CA ARG A 98 -12.17 6.87 9.09
C ARG A 98 -13.24 7.55 8.24
N ASN A 99 -13.26 7.22 6.95
CA ASN A 99 -14.33 7.63 6.06
C ASN A 99 -15.64 6.84 6.34
N GLN A 100 -16.70 7.14 5.59
CA GLN A 100 -17.99 6.43 5.68
C GLN A 100 -17.88 4.92 5.44
N ARG A 101 -16.85 4.48 4.68
CA ARG A 101 -16.57 3.06 4.39
C ARG A 101 -15.71 2.38 5.47
N GLY A 102 -15.35 3.11 6.53
CA GLY A 102 -14.62 2.59 7.69
C GLY A 102 -13.11 2.46 7.48
N VAL A 103 -12.51 3.15 6.49
CA VAL A 103 -11.08 3.07 6.17
C VAL A 103 -10.39 4.43 6.24
N TYR A 104 -9.06 4.43 6.36
CA TYR A 104 -8.24 5.63 6.29
C TYR A 104 -7.81 5.90 4.85
N LEU A 105 -8.59 6.70 4.12
CA LEU A 105 -8.24 7.13 2.77
C LEU A 105 -7.13 8.19 2.83
N CYS A 106 -5.93 7.83 2.41
CA CYS A 106 -4.76 8.70 2.48
C CYS A 106 -4.62 9.52 1.21
N GLU A 107 -4.28 10.80 1.36
CA GLU A 107 -4.02 11.67 0.21
C GLU A 107 -2.51 11.79 -0.02
N VAL A 108 -2.07 11.56 -1.27
CA VAL A 108 -0.67 11.66 -1.67
C VAL A 108 -0.45 12.97 -2.43
N GLY A 109 0.44 13.81 -1.91
CA GLY A 109 0.79 15.10 -2.52
C GLY A 109 1.45 14.93 -3.90
N ARG A 110 1.18 15.87 -4.81
CA ARG A 110 1.86 15.93 -6.11
C ARG A 110 3.14 16.77 -5.99
N THR A 111 4.26 16.13 -5.67
CA THR A 111 5.59 16.75 -5.69
C THR A 111 6.60 15.91 -6.50
N PRO A 112 7.70 16.51 -7.00
CA PRO A 112 8.68 15.81 -7.85
C PRO A 112 9.49 14.71 -7.12
N GLN A 113 9.52 14.72 -5.79
CA GLN A 113 10.32 13.82 -4.96
C GLN A 113 9.44 12.71 -4.37
N LYS A 114 9.37 11.57 -5.06
CA LYS A 114 8.60 10.38 -4.61
C LYS A 114 9.49 9.45 -3.78
N LYS A 115 9.87 9.84 -2.57
CA LYS A 115 10.37 8.90 -1.55
C LYS A 115 9.30 8.78 -0.48
N PHE A 116 8.86 7.55 -0.22
CA PHE A 116 7.67 7.26 0.56
C PHE A 116 8.03 6.36 1.73
N SER A 117 8.28 6.93 2.90
CA SER A 117 8.35 6.19 4.16
C SER A 117 7.09 6.50 4.96
N MET A 118 6.35 5.46 5.35
CA MET A 118 5.36 5.59 6.41
C MET A 118 6.04 5.27 7.73
N PRO A 119 5.89 6.10 8.77
CA PRO A 119 6.35 5.73 10.09
C PRO A 119 5.66 4.43 10.49
N VAL A 120 6.47 3.48 10.98
CA VAL A 120 6.01 2.19 11.52
C VAL A 120 5.04 2.42 12.66
#